data_AF-A0A7K4MSE0-F1
#
_entry.id   AF-A0A7K4MSE0-F1
#
_cell.length_a   1.000
_cell.length_b   1.000
_cell.length_c   1.000
_cell.angle_alpha   90.00
_cell.angle_beta   90.00
_cell.angle_gamma   90.00
#
_symmetry.space_group_name_H-M   'P 1'
#
loop_
_entity.id
_entity.type
_entity.pdbx_description
1 polymer ?
#
loop_
_entity_poly.entity_id
_entity_poly.type
_entity_poly.pdbx_seq_one_letter_code
_entity_poly.pdbx_strand_id
1 'polypeptide(L)'
;ACIALDGWLVPVEQSIIKRGLTVPFLYMGRTHWDNPVNYENLDTLIAASTASAEKLILDGTKHFDYSDTPQFNTTSSKFGISGTMDLDELRILLNSRIVSFFELNLQ
;
A
#
# COMPACT_ATOMS: atom_id res chain seq x y z
N ALA A 1 3.90 -13.49 -6.25
CA ALA A 1 3.02 -12.52 -5.58
C ALA A 1 3.79 -11.22 -5.32
N CYS A 2 3.12 -10.07 -5.23
CA CYS A 2 3.73 -8.77 -4.98
C CYS A 2 2.85 -7.92 -4.04
N ILE A 3 3.49 -7.12 -3.18
CA ILE A 3 2.81 -6.14 -2.32
C ILE A 3 3.38 -4.74 -2.60
N ALA A 4 2.52 -3.74 -2.70
CA ALA A 4 2.88 -2.33 -2.71
C ALA A 4 2.34 -1.64 -1.44
N LEU A 5 3.26 -1.18 -0.58
CA LEU A 5 2.93 -0.45 0.64
C LEU A 5 2.96 1.06 0.37
N ASP A 6 1.78 1.67 0.32
CA ASP A 6 1.51 3.07 -0.05
C ASP A 6 2.32 3.54 -1.28
N GLY A 7 2.37 2.67 -2.29
CA GLY A 7 3.23 2.84 -3.45
C GLY A 7 2.90 4.07 -4.29
N TRP A 8 3.95 4.66 -4.88
CA TRP A 8 3.87 5.78 -5.82
C TRP A 8 4.01 5.29 -7.26
N LEU A 9 2.89 5.20 -7.97
CA LEU A 9 2.73 4.69 -9.34
C LEU A 9 2.80 5.77 -10.41
N VAL A 10 2.81 7.06 -10.06
CA VAL A 10 2.95 8.16 -11.05
C VAL A 10 4.16 8.01 -11.99
N PRO A 11 5.36 7.57 -11.54
CA PRO A 11 6.51 7.43 -12.44
C PRO A 11 6.47 6.15 -13.28
N VAL A 12 5.51 5.25 -13.05
CA VAL A 12 5.41 4.00 -13.80
C VAL A 12 4.84 4.28 -15.18
N GLU A 13 5.49 3.76 -16.20
CA GLU A 13 5.12 3.98 -17.59
C GLU A 13 3.74 3.36 -17.90
N GLN A 14 2.92 4.08 -18.67
CA GLN A 14 1.53 3.69 -18.91
C GLN A 14 1.40 2.35 -19.63
N SER A 15 2.36 1.98 -20.50
CA SER A 15 2.34 0.65 -21.13
C SER A 15 2.54 -0.50 -20.14
N ILE A 16 3.23 -0.25 -19.01
CA ILE A 16 3.42 -1.22 -17.94
C ILE A 16 2.14 -1.32 -17.10
N ILE A 17 1.56 -0.19 -16.70
CA ILE A 17 0.30 -0.14 -15.95
C ILE A 17 -0.82 -0.87 -16.72
N LYS A 18 -0.99 -0.54 -18.00
CA LYS A 18 -2.04 -1.12 -18.85
C LYS A 18 -1.80 -2.58 -19.25
N ARG A 19 -0.58 -3.09 -19.05
CA ARG A 19 -0.27 -4.52 -19.22
C ARG A 19 -0.79 -5.35 -18.05
N GLY A 20 -1.00 -4.74 -16.89
CA GLY A 20 -1.42 -5.43 -15.68
C GLY A 20 -0.35 -6.38 -15.13
N LEU A 21 -0.70 -7.04 -14.04
CA LEU A 21 0.11 -8.07 -13.40
C LEU A 21 -0.49 -9.45 -13.67
N THR A 22 0.40 -10.43 -13.88
CA THR A 22 0.07 -11.85 -14.02
C THR A 22 0.33 -12.65 -12.74
N VAL A 23 0.68 -11.95 -11.65
CA VAL A 23 0.91 -12.52 -10.32
C VAL A 23 -0.01 -11.84 -9.30
N PRO A 24 -0.38 -12.52 -8.21
CA PRO A 24 -1.21 -11.93 -7.16
C PRO A 24 -0.61 -10.62 -6.65
N PHE A 25 -1.45 -9.61 -6.44
CA PHE A 25 -1.07 -8.25 -6.06
C PHE A 25 -1.89 -7.73 -4.89
N LEU A 26 -1.24 -7.11 -3.91
CA LEU A 26 -1.88 -6.41 -2.81
C LEU A 26 -1.32 -4.99 -2.70
N TYR A 27 -2.19 -4.00 -2.78
CA TYR A 27 -1.88 -2.62 -2.41
C TYR A 27 -2.45 -2.33 -1.02
N MET A 28 -1.64 -1.79 -0.11
CA MET A 28 -2.10 -1.26 1.17
C MET A 28 -1.61 0.18 1.29
N GLY A 29 -2.49 1.17 1.39
CA GLY A 29 -2.07 2.57 1.39
C GLY A 29 -3.01 3.51 2.12
N ARG A 30 -2.62 4.80 2.15
CA ARG A 30 -3.41 5.87 2.78
C ARG A 30 -4.68 6.18 1.99
N THR A 31 -5.53 7.05 2.51
CA THR A 31 -6.81 7.43 1.87
C THR A 31 -6.66 8.19 0.56
N HIS A 32 -5.70 9.11 0.49
CA HIS A 32 -5.42 9.86 -0.73
C HIS A 32 -3.96 10.35 -0.82
N TRP A 33 -3.54 10.60 -2.05
CA TRP A 33 -2.35 11.33 -2.45
C TRP A 33 -2.82 12.64 -3.04
N ASP A 34 -2.05 13.71 -2.87
CA ASP A 34 -2.40 15.02 -3.45
C ASP A 34 -2.49 14.97 -4.97
N ASN A 35 -1.70 14.09 -5.59
CA ASN A 35 -1.82 13.78 -7.00
C ASN A 35 -2.79 12.60 -7.23
N PRO A 36 -3.98 12.84 -7.83
CA PRO A 36 -4.95 11.79 -8.07
C PRO A 36 -4.46 10.71 -9.05
N VAL A 37 -3.49 11.06 -9.92
CA VAL A 37 -2.90 10.14 -10.91
C VAL A 37 -2.33 8.88 -10.26
N ASN A 38 -1.91 8.96 -8.99
CA ASN A 38 -1.42 7.78 -8.29
C ASN A 38 -2.49 6.68 -8.20
N TYR A 39 -3.71 7.03 -7.77
CA TYR A 39 -4.79 6.06 -7.66
C TYR A 39 -5.44 5.75 -9.00
N GLU A 40 -5.49 6.70 -9.94
CA GLU A 40 -5.92 6.40 -11.31
C GLU A 40 -5.02 5.33 -11.95
N ASN A 41 -3.69 5.45 -11.75
CA ASN A 41 -2.73 4.44 -12.20
C ASN A 41 -2.91 3.11 -11.46
N LEU A 42 -3.15 3.13 -10.15
CA LEU A 42 -3.40 1.92 -9.36
C LEU A 42 -4.67 1.19 -9.83
N ASP A 43 -5.77 1.94 -10.00
CA ASP A 43 -7.05 1.37 -10.40
C ASP A 43 -6.97 0.83 -11.84
N THR A 44 -6.21 1.50 -12.71
CA THR A 44 -5.91 0.98 -14.06
C THR A 44 -5.07 -0.30 -14.00
N LEU A 45 -4.04 -0.35 -13.16
CA LEU A 45 -3.19 -1.53 -12.99
C LEU A 45 -4.01 -2.73 -12.50
N ILE A 46 -4.86 -2.52 -11.50
CA ILE A 46 -5.74 -3.55 -10.94
C ILE A 46 -6.71 -4.05 -12.01
N ALA A 47 -7.38 -3.14 -12.73
CA ALA A 47 -8.33 -3.49 -13.77
C ALA A 47 -7.69 -4.25 -14.95
N ALA A 48 -6.42 -3.99 -15.24
CA ALA A 48 -5.67 -4.67 -16.30
C ALA A 48 -5.04 -6.01 -15.85
N SER A 49 -4.99 -6.29 -14.55
CA SER A 49 -4.34 -7.49 -14.01
C SER A 49 -5.21 -8.73 -14.20
N THR A 50 -4.58 -9.87 -14.49
CA THR A 50 -5.27 -11.14 -14.71
C THR A 50 -5.23 -12.07 -13.50
N ALA A 51 -4.26 -11.87 -12.60
CA ALA A 51 -4.23 -12.50 -11.29
C ALA A 51 -5.02 -11.69 -10.25
N SER A 52 -5.27 -12.28 -9.08
CA SER A 52 -5.95 -11.59 -7.97
C SER A 52 -5.22 -10.29 -7.62
N ALA A 53 -5.98 -9.19 -7.54
CA ALA A 53 -5.45 -7.87 -7.22
C ALA A 53 -6.37 -7.18 -6.20
N GLU A 54 -5.83 -6.83 -5.03
CA GLU A 54 -6.57 -6.21 -3.94
C GLU A 54 -6.03 -4.79 -3.65
N LYS A 55 -6.94 -3.85 -3.38
CA LYS A 55 -6.65 -2.50 -2.88
C LYS A 55 -7.25 -2.34 -1.49
N LEU A 56 -6.41 -2.23 -0.48
CA LEU A 56 -6.78 -1.94 0.90
C LEU A 56 -6.39 -0.49 1.24
N ILE A 57 -7.38 0.32 1.60
CA ILE A 57 -7.18 1.70 2.04
C ILE A 57 -7.34 1.74 3.55
N LEU A 58 -6.32 2.23 4.26
CA LEU A 58 -6.30 2.32 5.71
C LEU A 58 -6.54 3.76 6.14
N ASP A 59 -7.69 4.00 6.77
CA ASP A 59 -8.04 5.32 7.29
C ASP A 59 -7.09 5.72 8.43
N GLY A 60 -6.71 6.99 8.45
CA GLY A 60 -5.82 7.51 9.49
C GLY A 60 -4.35 7.13 9.32
N THR A 61 -3.93 6.47 8.24
CA THR A 61 -2.51 6.26 7.93
C THR A 61 -1.92 7.35 7.02
N LYS A 62 -0.60 7.48 7.05
CA LYS A 62 0.23 8.32 6.18
C LYS A 62 1.35 7.51 5.57
N HIS A 63 2.06 8.11 4.61
CA HIS A 63 3.11 7.42 3.86
C HIS A 63 4.19 6.78 4.74
N PHE A 64 4.63 7.49 5.77
CA PHE A 64 5.67 6.97 6.66
C PHE A 64 5.19 5.87 7.61
N ASP A 65 3.88 5.63 7.73
CA ASP A 65 3.35 4.51 8.52
C ASP A 65 3.69 3.14 7.94
N TYR A 66 4.07 3.10 6.66
CA TYR A 66 4.49 1.90 5.95
C TYR A 66 6.02 1.70 5.98
N SER A 67 6.70 2.38 6.90
CA SER A 67 8.14 2.29 7.18
C SER A 67 8.38 2.13 8.69
N ASP A 68 9.64 2.03 9.11
CA ASP A 68 9.97 2.00 10.55
C ASP A 68 9.90 3.37 11.24
N THR A 69 9.61 4.46 10.49
CA THR A 69 9.52 5.83 11.03
C THR A 69 8.63 5.96 12.28
N PRO A 70 7.43 5.34 12.36
CA PRO A 70 6.57 5.44 13.53
C PRO A 70 7.15 4.77 14.77
N GLN A 71 8.01 3.75 14.58
CA GLN A 71 8.61 2.97 15.67
C GLN A 71 9.78 3.71 16.32
N PHE A 72 10.53 4.52 15.56
CA PHE A 72 11.71 5.24 16.05
C PHE A 72 11.41 6.65 16.57
N ASN A 73 10.21 7.17 16.36
CA ASN A 73 9.86 8.53 16.77
C ASN A 73 8.43 8.62 17.29
N THR A 74 8.28 8.58 18.62
CA THR A 74 6.99 8.73 19.31
C THR A 74 6.34 10.11 19.13
N THR A 75 7.06 11.08 18.56
CA THR A 75 6.53 12.42 18.21
C THR A 75 6.19 12.57 16.72
N SER A 76 6.46 11.58 15.88
CA SER A 76 6.21 11.60 14.43
C SER A 76 4.75 11.91 14.07
N SER A 77 3.78 11.37 14.82
CA SER A 77 2.35 11.67 14.66
C SER A 77 2.03 13.13 15.00
N LYS A 78 2.65 13.69 16.05
CA LYS A 78 2.47 15.09 16.46
C LYS A 78 2.96 16.09 15.42
N PHE A 79 3.98 15.73 14.65
CA PHE A 79 4.50 16.52 13.54
C PHE A 79 3.86 16.16 12.19
N GLY A 80 2.88 15.26 12.19
CA GLY A 80 2.14 14.85 11.00
C GLY A 80 2.96 14.03 10.00
N ILE A 81 4.09 13.47 10.42
CA ILE A 81 4.92 12.56 9.62
C ILE A 81 4.25 11.19 9.54
N SER A 82 3.78 10.70 10.69
CA SER A 82 2.99 9.47 10.83
C SER A 82 1.50 9.78 10.99
N GLY A 83 0.66 8.78 10.78
CA GLY A 83 -0.79 8.86 10.90
C GLY A 83 -1.29 8.93 12.33
N THR A 84 -2.61 8.77 12.47
CA THR A 84 -3.33 8.77 13.74
C THR A 84 -3.77 7.39 14.18
N MET A 85 -3.59 6.36 13.33
CA MET A 85 -3.81 4.96 13.71
C MET A 85 -2.90 4.58 14.88
N ASP A 86 -3.39 3.76 15.80
CA ASP A 86 -2.58 3.25 16.90
C ASP A 86 -1.38 2.44 16.36
N LEU A 87 -0.22 2.57 17.00
CA LEU A 87 1.02 1.97 16.53
C LEU A 87 1.03 0.45 16.63
N ASP A 88 0.40 -0.11 17.67
CA ASP A 88 0.30 -1.55 17.84
C ASP A 88 -0.73 -2.12 16.86
N GLU A 89 -1.87 -1.44 16.69
CA GLU A 89 -2.87 -1.79 15.68
C GLU A 89 -2.27 -1.80 14.26
N LEU A 90 -1.59 -0.72 13.86
CA LEU A 90 -0.93 -0.60 12.56
C LEU A 90 0.07 -1.74 12.33
N ARG A 91 0.91 -2.02 13.35
CA ARG A 91 1.93 -3.08 13.28
C ARG A 91 1.31 -4.46 13.14
N ILE A 92 0.27 -4.76 13.92
CA ILE A 92 -0.45 -6.04 13.85
C ILE A 92 -1.13 -6.20 12.50
N LEU A 93 -1.80 -5.15 12.01
CA LEU A 93 -2.46 -5.14 10.71
C LEU A 93 -1.47 -5.38 9.57
N LEU A 94 -0.41 -4.59 9.46
CA LEU A 94 0.57 -4.73 8.39
C LEU A 94 1.21 -6.12 8.38
N ASN A 95 1.68 -6.60 9.54
CA ASN A 95 2.34 -7.90 9.63
C ASN A 95 1.40 -9.06 9.30
N SER A 96 0.18 -9.04 9.83
CA SER A 96 -0.80 -10.11 9.55
C SER A 96 -1.18 -10.13 8.06
N ARG A 97 -1.46 -8.97 7.45
CA ARG A 97 -1.81 -8.89 6.03
C ARG A 97 -0.69 -9.31 5.11
N ILE A 98 0.55 -8.89 5.39
CA ILE A 98 1.73 -9.26 4.59
C ILE A 98 1.99 -10.77 4.66
N VAL A 99 2.02 -11.34 5.87
CA VAL A 99 2.31 -12.76 6.06
C VAL A 99 1.21 -13.61 5.42
N SER A 100 -0.07 -13.34 5.73
CA SER A 100 -1.17 -14.12 5.17
C SER A 100 -1.26 -14.01 3.65
N PHE A 101 -0.96 -12.85 3.07
CA PHE A 101 -0.94 -12.70 1.61
C PHE A 101 0.16 -13.56 0.97
N PHE A 102 1.37 -13.56 1.52
CA PHE A 102 2.46 -14.36 0.96
C PHE A 102 2.27 -15.85 1.22
N GLU A 103 1.78 -16.26 2.40
CA GLU A 103 1.42 -17.65 2.69
C GLU A 103 0.39 -18.20 1.70
N LEU A 104 -0.61 -17.40 1.32
CA LEU A 104 -1.63 -17.81 0.36
C LEU A 104 -1.09 -17.97 -1.08
N ASN A 105 -0.08 -17.17 -1.45
CA ASN A 105 0.29 -16.98 -2.86
C ASN A 105 1.71 -17.44 -3.23
N LEU A 106 2.46 -18.05 -2.30
CA LEU A 106 3.83 -18.57 -2.51
C LEU A 106 3.98 -20.06 -2.15
N GLN A 107 2.88 -20.78 -1.89
CA GLN A 107 2.90 -22.24 -1.69
C GLN A 107 3.03 -22.99 -3.01
#